data_AF-A0A9D7EDS3-F1
#
_entry.id   AF-A0A9D7EDS3-F1
#
_cell.length_a   1.000
_cell.length_b   1.000
_cell.length_c   1.000
_cell.angle_alpha   90.00
_cell.angle_beta   90.00
_cell.angle_gamma   90.00
#
_symmetry.space_group_name_H-M   'P 1'
#
loop_
_entity.id
_entity.type
_entity.pdbx_description
1 polymer ?
#
loop_
_entity_poly.entity_id
_entity_poly.type
_entity_poly.pdbx_seq_one_letter_code
_entity_poly.pdbx_strand_id
1 'polypeptide(L)'
;MSIKLWSKKNKSALAKKSSPAGGKSATIPPGIRAKPRLKSLNIDYDRQLTLYPWDSGHARLELYRYLRDNIPMLNAVIWTWVRLCSARFDYQISGAASEADEQAVRAIMHQLDQRIYRNGLLKRGGFRELLLQFFESLFTDGAVCGELQLSPSQSSVDRFLLADMRSIVIEPSGEEHQVFRKSKTTAPR
;
A
#
# COMPACT_ATOMS: atom_id res chain seq x y z
N MET A 1 -5.76 7.85 8.66
CA MET A 1 -5.42 6.58 8.02
C MET A 1 -3.98 6.26 8.40
N SER A 2 -3.75 5.24 9.23
CA SER A 2 -2.41 4.83 9.66
C SER A 2 -2.20 3.41 9.15
N ILE A 3 -1.42 3.27 8.09
CA ILE A 3 -1.05 1.96 7.52
C ILE A 3 0.22 1.54 8.26
N LYS A 4 0.10 0.63 9.23
CA LYS A 4 1.26 -0.03 9.83
C LYS A 4 1.69 -1.16 8.91
N LEU A 5 2.76 -0.92 8.15
CA LEU A 5 3.49 -1.95 7.42
C LEU A 5 4.16 -2.87 8.44
N TRP A 6 3.79 -4.14 8.48
CA TRP A 6 4.45 -5.12 9.34
C TRP A 6 5.26 -6.13 8.53
N SER A 7 6.54 -6.24 8.88
CA SER A 7 7.49 -7.20 8.35
C SER A 7 7.40 -8.50 9.16
N LYS A 8 7.38 -9.63 8.45
CA LYS A 8 7.20 -10.98 9.01
C LYS A 8 8.42 -11.37 9.86
N LYS A 9 8.39 -11.14 11.19
CA LYS A 9 9.36 -11.77 12.10
C LYS A 9 9.00 -13.25 12.29
N ASN A 10 9.93 -14.12 11.92
CA ASN A 10 9.91 -15.55 12.25
C ASN A 10 9.69 -15.74 13.76
N LYS A 11 8.54 -16.30 14.13
CA LYS A 11 8.24 -16.71 15.51
C LYS A 11 8.95 -18.02 15.81
N SER A 12 10.16 -17.92 16.38
CA SER A 12 10.67 -18.96 17.28
C SER A 12 11.41 -18.29 18.42
N ALA A 13 11.09 -18.73 19.64
CA ALA A 13 11.64 -18.30 20.92
C ALA A 13 11.22 -16.91 21.44
N LEU A 14 10.26 -16.87 22.36
CA LEU A 14 10.54 -16.69 23.79
C LEU A 14 9.22 -16.62 24.58
N ALA A 15 8.99 -17.62 25.41
CA ALA A 15 8.05 -17.57 26.51
C ALA A 15 8.74 -17.01 27.77
N LYS A 16 7.93 -16.37 28.62
CA LYS A 16 8.14 -15.98 30.04
C LYS A 16 8.98 -14.74 30.35
N LYS A 17 8.31 -13.70 30.89
CA LYS A 17 8.57 -13.03 32.19
C LYS A 17 7.64 -11.80 32.34
N SER A 18 6.65 -11.87 33.23
CA SER A 18 6.61 -11.29 34.59
C SER A 18 6.46 -9.76 34.65
N SER A 19 5.29 -9.33 35.12
CA SER A 19 4.93 -7.96 35.54
C SER A 19 5.81 -7.47 36.70
N PRO A 20 6.07 -6.15 36.83
CA PRO A 20 5.37 -5.43 37.90
C PRO A 20 5.02 -3.95 37.62
N ALA A 21 3.92 -3.54 38.27
CA ALA A 21 3.58 -2.30 38.95
C ALA A 21 4.27 -0.94 38.62
N GLY A 22 3.42 0.09 38.51
CA GLY A 22 3.67 1.40 39.12
C GLY A 22 4.07 2.54 38.18
N GLY A 23 3.10 3.31 37.69
CA GLY A 23 3.34 4.56 36.95
C GLY A 23 2.26 5.60 37.24
N LYS A 24 2.67 6.73 37.82
CA LYS A 24 1.85 7.82 38.36
C LYS A 24 1.11 8.57 37.24
N SER A 25 -0.16 8.90 37.48
CA SER A 25 -1.01 9.72 36.63
C SER A 25 -0.53 11.19 36.65
N ALA A 26 -0.14 11.71 35.49
CA ALA A 26 0.23 13.11 35.32
C ALA A 26 -1.02 13.94 35.00
N THR A 27 -1.39 14.84 35.91
CA THR A 27 -2.48 15.80 35.76
C THR A 27 -2.14 16.81 34.66
N ILE A 28 -2.95 16.84 33.59
CA ILE A 28 -2.81 17.79 32.48
C ILE A 28 -3.42 19.14 32.90
N PRO A 29 -2.73 20.28 32.68
CA PRO A 29 -3.25 21.60 33.04
C PRO A 29 -4.49 22.01 32.20
N PRO A 30 -5.46 22.71 32.81
CA PRO A 30 -6.65 23.19 32.12
C PRO A 30 -6.28 24.35 31.19
N GLY A 31 -6.36 24.14 29.88
CA GLY A 31 -6.12 25.21 28.90
C GLY A 31 -5.75 24.77 27.48
N ILE A 32 -5.42 23.50 27.26
CA ILE A 32 -5.15 23.00 25.90
C ILE A 32 -6.48 22.67 25.23
N ARG A 33 -6.94 23.58 24.37
CA ARG A 33 -8.08 23.40 23.45
C ARG A 33 -7.88 22.09 22.68
N ALA A 34 -8.66 21.07 23.03
CA ALA A 34 -8.64 19.77 22.36
C ALA A 34 -8.82 20.00 20.86
N LYS A 35 -7.83 19.59 20.06
CA LYS A 35 -7.97 19.55 18.60
C LYS A 35 -9.25 18.75 18.30
N PRO A 36 -10.12 19.21 17.38
CA PRO A 36 -11.31 18.46 17.03
C PRO A 36 -10.85 17.06 16.60
N ARG A 37 -11.22 16.04 17.39
CA ARG A 37 -11.14 14.65 16.95
C ARG A 37 -12.01 14.60 15.71
N LEU A 38 -11.38 14.52 14.54
CA LEU A 38 -12.04 14.11 13.31
C LEU A 38 -12.83 12.85 13.67
N LYS A 39 -14.16 12.94 13.65
CA LYS A 39 -15.03 11.77 13.74
C LYS A 39 -14.47 10.78 12.73
N SER A 40 -13.99 9.64 13.20
CA SER A 40 -13.55 8.57 12.33
C SER A 40 -14.70 8.31 11.36
N LEU A 41 -14.47 8.61 10.09
CA LEU A 41 -15.39 8.24 9.03
C LEU A 41 -15.32 6.72 8.96
N ASN A 42 -16.16 6.05 9.75
CA ASN A 42 -16.42 4.62 9.64
C ASN A 42 -17.13 4.41 8.30
N ILE A 43 -16.34 4.35 7.23
CA ILE A 43 -16.80 3.75 5.99
C ILE A 43 -16.85 2.26 6.31
N ASP A 44 -18.06 1.77 6.54
CA ASP A 44 -18.39 0.37 6.75
C ASP A 44 -18.17 -0.39 5.44
N TYR A 45 -16.91 -0.72 5.15
CA TYR A 45 -16.50 -1.46 3.96
C TYR A 45 -17.13 -2.87 3.92
N ASP A 46 -17.47 -3.42 5.07
CA ASP A 46 -18.09 -4.75 5.20
C ASP A 46 -19.49 -4.78 4.59
N ARG A 47 -20.24 -3.66 4.64
CA ARG A 47 -21.60 -3.60 4.08
C ARG A 47 -21.69 -3.30 2.59
N GLN A 48 -20.66 -2.71 1.98
CA GLN A 48 -20.70 -2.41 0.53
C GLN A 48 -20.16 -3.55 -0.34
N LEU A 49 -19.58 -4.58 0.26
CA LEU A 49 -18.96 -5.71 -0.44
C LEU A 49 -19.74 -7.03 -0.32
N THR A 50 -20.96 -7.08 0.26
CA THR A 50 -21.63 -8.35 0.64
C THR A 50 -23.15 -8.41 0.39
N LEU A 51 -23.66 -7.74 -0.65
CA LEU A 51 -25.08 -7.78 -1.02
C LEU A 51 -25.52 -8.93 -1.97
N TYR A 52 -24.65 -9.75 -2.55
CA TYR A 52 -25.02 -10.78 -3.53
C TYR A 52 -24.08 -12.02 -3.61
N PRO A 53 -24.56 -13.18 -4.11
CA PRO A 53 -23.75 -14.42 -4.25
C PRO A 53 -22.51 -14.30 -5.16
N TRP A 54 -22.43 -13.25 -5.98
CA TRP A 54 -21.26 -12.87 -6.79
C TRP A 54 -20.25 -11.98 -6.05
N ASP A 55 -20.42 -11.78 -4.73
CA ASP A 55 -19.58 -10.91 -3.90
C ASP A 55 -18.31 -11.54 -3.34
N SER A 56 -17.87 -12.67 -3.91
CA SER A 56 -16.43 -12.87 -3.89
C SER A 56 -15.84 -11.70 -4.68
N GLY A 57 -15.12 -10.77 -4.03
CA GLY A 57 -14.55 -9.59 -4.69
C GLY A 57 -13.76 -9.93 -5.97
N HIS A 58 -13.30 -11.17 -6.10
CA HIS A 58 -12.72 -11.76 -7.30
C HIS A 58 -13.66 -11.78 -8.52
N ALA A 59 -14.93 -12.18 -8.41
CA ALA A 59 -15.83 -12.26 -9.57
C ALA A 59 -16.12 -10.89 -10.17
N ARG A 60 -16.33 -9.87 -9.32
CA ARG A 60 -16.46 -8.47 -9.73
C ARG A 60 -15.21 -7.96 -10.44
N LEU A 61 -14.04 -8.26 -9.88
CA LEU A 61 -12.76 -7.86 -10.46
C LEU A 61 -12.50 -8.51 -11.83
N GLU A 62 -12.82 -9.80 -12.00
CA GLU A 62 -12.73 -10.48 -13.30
C GLU A 62 -13.70 -9.86 -14.32
N LEU A 63 -14.93 -9.52 -13.92
CA LEU A 63 -15.88 -8.81 -14.78
C LEU A 63 -15.33 -7.44 -15.24
N TYR A 64 -14.81 -6.63 -14.33
CA TYR A 64 -14.27 -5.30 -14.68
C TYR A 64 -13.08 -5.39 -15.63
N ARG A 65 -12.17 -6.33 -15.39
CA ARG A 65 -11.06 -6.61 -16.30
C ARG A 65 -11.55 -7.09 -17.66
N TYR A 66 -12.52 -8.01 -17.69
CA TYR A 66 -13.14 -8.47 -18.92
C TYR A 66 -13.76 -7.32 -19.72
N LEU A 67 -14.54 -6.44 -19.09
CA LEU A 67 -15.15 -5.30 -19.75
C LEU A 67 -14.10 -4.33 -20.30
N ARG A 68 -13.07 -4.00 -19.52
CA ARG A 68 -11.95 -3.16 -19.97
C ARG A 68 -11.22 -3.77 -21.17
N ASP A 69 -11.02 -5.08 -21.17
CA ASP A 69 -10.21 -5.75 -22.19
C ASP A 69 -11.00 -6.03 -23.48
N ASN A 70 -12.33 -6.18 -23.38
CA ASN A 70 -13.18 -6.56 -24.52
C ASN A 70 -14.01 -5.41 -25.10
N ILE A 71 -14.19 -4.29 -24.39
CA ILE A 71 -14.91 -3.12 -24.92
C ILE A 71 -13.89 -2.03 -25.28
N PRO A 72 -13.61 -1.79 -26.57
CA PRO A 72 -12.56 -0.86 -27.00
C PRO A 72 -12.71 0.56 -26.45
N MET A 73 -13.95 1.04 -26.34
CA MET A 73 -14.25 2.36 -25.79
C MET A 73 -13.86 2.47 -24.31
N LEU A 74 -14.15 1.44 -23.50
CA LEU A 74 -13.74 1.42 -22.09
C LEU A 74 -12.22 1.36 -21.95
N ASN A 75 -11.58 0.53 -22.76
CA ASN A 75 -10.12 0.43 -22.80
C ASN A 75 -9.48 1.81 -23.07
N ALA A 76 -9.94 2.50 -24.12
CA ALA A 76 -9.44 3.80 -24.52
C ALA A 76 -9.64 4.88 -23.45
N VAL A 77 -10.82 4.90 -22.80
CA VAL A 77 -11.11 5.83 -21.70
C VAL A 77 -10.18 5.57 -20.52
N ILE A 78 -10.07 4.32 -20.06
CA ILE A 78 -9.17 3.96 -18.96
C ILE A 78 -7.73 4.34 -19.29
N TRP A 79 -7.24 4.00 -20.48
CA TRP A 79 -5.88 4.36 -20.90
C TRP A 79 -5.64 5.87 -20.94
N THR A 80 -6.64 6.64 -21.37
CA THR A 80 -6.55 8.10 -21.40
C THR A 80 -6.39 8.65 -19.99
N TRP A 81 -7.23 8.21 -19.04
CA TRP A 81 -7.14 8.62 -17.64
C TRP A 81 -5.82 8.20 -16.99
N VAL A 82 -5.39 6.95 -17.22
CA VAL A 82 -4.08 6.46 -16.73
C VAL A 82 -2.95 7.37 -17.20
N ARG A 83 -2.93 7.76 -18.49
CA ARG A 83 -1.90 8.63 -19.05
C ARG A 83 -1.98 10.06 -18.52
N LEU A 84 -3.17 10.62 -18.39
CA LEU A 84 -3.35 11.97 -17.85
C LEU A 84 -2.86 12.04 -16.40
N CYS A 85 -3.24 11.08 -15.57
CA CYS A 85 -2.86 11.03 -14.16
C CYS A 85 -1.36 10.73 -13.94
N SER A 86 -0.68 10.11 -14.92
CA SER A 86 0.76 9.78 -14.85
C SER A 86 1.67 10.71 -15.67
N ALA A 87 1.12 11.71 -16.37
CA ALA A 87 1.88 12.52 -17.33
C ALA A 87 2.94 13.41 -16.67
N ARG A 88 2.60 14.03 -15.53
CA ARG A 88 3.52 14.89 -14.76
C ARG A 88 3.32 14.60 -13.29
N PHE A 89 4.41 14.26 -12.62
CA PHE A 89 4.45 14.17 -11.17
C PHE A 89 5.62 15.01 -10.68
N ASP A 90 5.43 15.59 -9.50
CA ASP A 90 6.46 16.26 -8.73
C ASP A 90 6.28 15.86 -7.28
N TYR A 91 7.35 15.90 -6.50
CA TYR A 91 7.31 15.63 -5.07
C TYR A 91 7.83 16.84 -4.31
N GLN A 92 7.06 17.28 -3.32
CA GLN A 92 7.45 18.34 -2.43
C GLN A 92 7.88 17.73 -1.10
N ILE A 93 9.09 18.06 -0.66
CA ILE A 93 9.59 17.69 0.66
C ILE A 93 9.12 18.78 1.61
N SER A 94 8.25 18.42 2.56
CA SER A 94 7.76 19.34 3.58
C SER A 94 8.38 18.99 4.93
N GLY A 95 8.91 19.99 5.64
CA GLY A 95 9.39 19.84 7.02
C GLY A 95 10.81 19.29 7.17
N ALA A 96 11.68 19.49 6.18
CA ALA A 96 13.10 19.24 6.38
C ALA A 96 13.70 20.25 7.38
N ALA A 97 14.57 19.76 8.27
CA ALA A 97 15.18 20.60 9.30
C ALA A 97 16.33 21.46 8.74
N SER A 98 16.92 21.05 7.61
CA SER A 98 18.00 21.74 6.93
C SER A 98 18.00 21.46 5.42
N GLU A 99 18.69 22.31 4.65
CA GLU A 99 18.92 22.09 3.21
C GLU A 99 19.70 20.79 2.94
N ALA A 100 20.61 20.41 3.85
CA ALA A 100 21.33 19.14 3.78
C ALA A 100 20.37 17.94 3.90
N ASP A 101 19.35 18.01 4.77
CA ASP A 101 18.34 16.97 4.89
C ASP A 101 17.47 16.87 3.65
N GLU A 102 17.08 18.01 3.05
CA GLU A 102 16.35 18.00 1.78
C GLU A 102 17.15 17.32 0.69
N GLN A 103 18.44 17.64 0.58
CA GLN A 103 19.31 17.04 -0.43
C GLN A 103 19.49 15.53 -0.20
N ALA A 104 19.59 15.09 1.06
CA ALA A 104 19.63 13.68 1.41
C ALA A 104 18.33 12.96 1.01
N VAL A 105 17.17 13.55 1.29
CA VAL A 105 15.87 12.98 0.90
C VAL A 105 15.73 12.92 -0.62
N ARG A 106 16.14 13.97 -1.36
CA ARG A 106 16.16 13.96 -2.83
C ARG A 106 17.04 12.85 -3.38
N ALA A 107 18.21 12.63 -2.79
CA ALA A 107 19.10 11.53 -3.18
C ALA A 107 18.44 10.16 -2.95
N ILE A 108 17.74 9.98 -1.83
CA ILE A 108 16.97 8.74 -1.55
C ILE A 108 15.85 8.56 -2.58
N MET A 109 15.06 9.60 -2.85
CA MET A 109 13.97 9.54 -3.83
C MET A 109 14.49 9.19 -5.24
N HIS A 110 15.62 9.78 -5.64
CA HIS A 110 16.26 9.46 -6.91
C HIS A 110 16.77 8.01 -6.97
N GLN A 111 17.34 7.49 -5.87
CA GLN A 111 17.71 6.07 -5.80
C GLN A 111 16.49 5.14 -5.85
N LEU A 112 15.37 5.53 -5.24
CA LEU A 112 14.13 4.76 -5.30
C LEU A 112 13.55 4.73 -6.71
N ASP A 113 13.53 5.88 -7.39
CA ASP A 113 13.10 5.99 -8.78
C ASP A 113 13.82 4.96 -9.67
N GLN A 114 15.13 4.83 -9.50
CA GLN A 114 15.95 3.88 -10.25
C GLN A 114 15.69 2.40 -9.94
N ARG A 115 15.06 2.09 -8.79
CA ARG A 115 14.85 0.73 -8.28
C ARG A 115 13.40 0.25 -8.40
N ILE A 116 12.47 1.10 -8.79
CA ILE A 116 11.08 0.69 -8.98
C ILE A 116 10.95 0.00 -10.34
N TYR A 117 10.99 -1.33 -10.34
CA TYR A 117 10.88 -2.13 -11.56
C TYR A 117 9.47 -2.68 -11.75
N ARG A 118 8.94 -2.57 -12.98
CA ARG A 118 7.67 -3.21 -13.38
C ARG A 118 7.76 -4.74 -13.39
N ASN A 119 8.92 -5.26 -13.80
CA ASN A 119 9.17 -6.69 -13.91
C ASN A 119 10.68 -6.93 -13.79
N GLY A 120 11.13 -7.93 -13.03
CA GLY A 120 12.57 -8.14 -12.77
C GLY A 120 13.43 -8.36 -14.02
N LEU A 121 12.80 -8.61 -15.17
CA LEU A 121 13.43 -8.79 -16.47
C LEU A 121 13.55 -7.49 -17.30
N LEU A 122 12.72 -6.48 -17.01
CA LEU A 122 12.72 -5.22 -17.76
C LEU A 122 13.51 -4.16 -16.99
N LYS A 123 14.63 -3.72 -17.57
CA LYS A 123 15.48 -2.64 -17.03
C LYS A 123 14.84 -1.24 -17.11
N ARG A 124 13.60 -1.13 -17.60
CA ARG A 124 12.82 0.12 -17.58
C ARG A 124 11.97 0.14 -16.31
N GLY A 125 12.32 1.04 -15.42
CA GLY A 125 11.69 1.27 -14.13
C GLY A 125 11.66 2.77 -13.81
N GLY A 126 10.91 3.15 -12.78
CA GLY A 126 10.67 4.55 -12.44
C GLY A 126 9.34 4.76 -11.71
N PHE A 127 9.24 5.90 -11.04
CA PHE A 127 8.00 6.43 -10.48
C PHE A 127 6.94 6.62 -11.55
N ARG A 128 7.31 6.98 -12.78
CA ARG A 128 6.35 7.11 -13.87
C ARG A 128 5.68 5.77 -14.19
N GLU A 129 6.47 4.72 -14.34
CA GLU A 129 6.01 3.36 -14.61
C GLU A 129 5.21 2.81 -13.42
N LEU A 130 5.58 3.19 -12.20
CA LEU A 130 4.81 2.90 -11.00
C LEU A 130 3.43 3.57 -11.03
N LEU A 131 3.38 4.87 -11.34
CA LEU A 131 2.13 5.64 -11.42
C LEU A 131 1.22 5.11 -12.53
N LEU A 132 1.78 4.74 -13.68
CA LEU A 132 1.02 4.09 -14.76
C LEU A 132 0.30 2.85 -14.25
N GLN A 133 1.02 1.94 -13.59
CA GLN A 133 0.43 0.71 -13.05
C GLN A 133 -0.51 0.98 -11.88
N PHE A 134 -0.19 1.96 -11.02
CA PHE A 134 -1.04 2.38 -9.92
C PHE A 134 -2.40 2.84 -10.44
N PHE A 135 -2.42 3.77 -11.40
CA PHE A 135 -3.68 4.26 -11.95
C PHE A 135 -4.40 3.20 -12.79
N GLU A 136 -3.66 2.32 -13.49
CA GLU A 136 -4.26 1.21 -14.22
C GLU A 136 -5.01 0.26 -13.28
N SER A 137 -4.39 -0.15 -12.16
CA SER A 137 -5.03 -0.95 -11.13
C SER A 137 -6.17 -0.20 -10.45
N LEU A 138 -6.00 1.09 -10.13
CA LEU A 138 -7.04 1.88 -9.49
C LEU A 138 -8.30 2.00 -10.36
N PHE A 139 -8.15 2.31 -11.65
CA PHE A 139 -9.29 2.48 -12.56
C PHE A 139 -9.90 1.15 -13.03
N THR A 140 -9.15 0.05 -13.01
CA THR A 140 -9.68 -1.26 -13.40
C THR A 140 -10.25 -2.03 -12.21
N ASP A 141 -9.46 -2.16 -11.15
CA ASP A 141 -9.76 -3.03 -10.01
C ASP A 141 -10.44 -2.27 -8.86
N GLY A 142 -10.46 -0.93 -8.92
CA GLY A 142 -10.96 -0.07 -7.84
C GLY A 142 -10.02 0.05 -6.64
N ALA A 143 -8.88 -0.64 -6.66
CA ALA A 143 -7.90 -0.68 -5.59
C ALA A 143 -6.50 -0.97 -6.13
N VAL A 144 -5.49 -0.61 -5.35
CA VAL A 144 -4.08 -0.90 -5.65
C VAL A 144 -3.44 -1.56 -4.44
N CYS A 145 -2.68 -2.61 -4.68
CA CYS A 145 -1.87 -3.27 -3.65
C CYS A 145 -0.41 -3.29 -4.07
N GLY A 146 0.48 -3.15 -3.10
CA GLY A 146 1.91 -3.21 -3.33
C GLY A 146 2.65 -3.72 -2.10
N GLU A 147 3.81 -4.30 -2.37
CA GLU A 147 4.71 -4.89 -1.40
C GLU A 147 5.98 -4.03 -1.34
N LEU A 148 6.24 -3.47 -0.18
CA LEU A 148 7.47 -2.75 0.10
C LEU A 148 8.51 -3.75 0.61
N GLN A 149 9.55 -3.98 -0.18
CA GLN A 149 10.67 -4.82 0.21
C GLN A 149 11.80 -3.95 0.75
N LEU A 150 12.19 -4.24 1.99
CA LEU A 150 13.32 -3.59 2.64
C LEU A 150 14.62 -4.30 2.27
N SER A 151 15.73 -3.56 2.32
CA SER A 151 17.06 -4.15 2.22
C SER A 151 17.30 -5.16 3.36
N PRO A 152 18.23 -6.12 3.20
CA PRO A 152 18.56 -7.08 4.25
C PRO A 152 18.93 -6.43 5.59
N SER A 153 19.54 -5.23 5.55
CA SER A 153 19.87 -4.40 6.72
C SER A 153 18.68 -3.65 7.31
N GLN A 154 17.51 -3.67 6.65
CA GLN A 154 16.30 -2.91 7.01
C GLN A 154 16.50 -1.39 7.12
N SER A 155 17.62 -0.88 6.61
CA SER A 155 17.97 0.55 6.67
C SER A 155 17.46 1.33 5.45
N SER A 156 16.98 0.64 4.43
CA SER A 156 16.51 1.26 3.19
C SER A 156 15.43 0.41 2.54
N VAL A 157 14.66 1.03 1.64
CA VAL A 157 13.77 0.31 0.74
C VAL A 157 14.61 -0.24 -0.42
N ASP A 158 14.56 -1.55 -0.61
CA ASP A 158 15.19 -2.20 -1.77
C ASP A 158 14.29 -2.02 -3.00
N ARG A 159 13.02 -2.42 -2.90
CA ARG A 159 12.08 -2.45 -4.03
C ARG A 159 10.65 -2.19 -3.57
N PHE A 160 9.83 -1.73 -4.52
CA PHE A 160 8.38 -1.72 -4.38
C PHE A 160 7.78 -2.53 -5.53
N LEU A 161 7.01 -3.57 -5.18
CA LEU A 161 6.39 -4.48 -6.15
C LEU A 161 4.88 -4.33 -6.08
N LEU A 162 4.25 -3.94 -7.18
CA LEU A 162 2.79 -3.99 -7.25
C LEU A 162 2.30 -5.45 -7.22
N ALA A 163 1.27 -5.69 -6.42
CA ALA A 163 0.65 -6.99 -6.26
C ALA A 163 -0.71 -7.00 -6.96
N ASP A 164 -0.99 -8.05 -7.74
CA ASP A 164 -2.31 -8.25 -8.33
C ASP A 164 -3.33 -8.41 -7.21
N MET A 165 -4.41 -7.63 -7.23
CA MET A 165 -5.52 -7.71 -6.28
C MET A 165 -6.09 -9.14 -6.16
N ARG A 166 -6.01 -9.96 -7.21
CA ARG A 166 -6.42 -11.38 -7.15
C ARG A 166 -5.57 -12.24 -6.21
N SER A 167 -4.33 -11.83 -5.98
CA SER A 167 -3.41 -12.52 -5.09
C SER A 167 -3.57 -12.09 -3.63
N ILE A 168 -4.35 -11.06 -3.36
CA ILE A 168 -4.52 -10.51 -2.02
C ILE A 168 -5.66 -11.23 -1.31
N VAL A 169 -5.40 -11.64 -0.07
CA VAL A 169 -6.37 -12.23 0.85
C VAL A 169 -6.37 -11.37 2.10
N ILE A 170 -7.54 -10.95 2.54
CA ILE A 170 -7.69 -10.20 3.78
C ILE A 170 -8.37 -11.13 4.77
N GLU A 171 -7.68 -11.43 5.88
CA GLU A 171 -8.22 -12.26 6.94
C GLU A 171 -8.47 -11.40 8.19
N PRO A 172 -9.64 -11.49 8.82
CA PRO A 172 -9.88 -10.83 10.10
C PRO A 172 -9.03 -11.48 11.19
N SER A 173 -8.39 -10.66 12.02
CA SER A 173 -7.53 -11.08 13.12
C SER A 173 -7.84 -10.23 14.37
N GLY A 174 -8.96 -10.52 15.02
CA GLY A 174 -9.46 -9.71 16.13
C GLY A 174 -10.07 -8.41 15.63
N GLU A 175 -9.63 -7.27 16.17
CA GLU A 175 -10.03 -5.93 15.70
C GLU A 175 -9.23 -5.43 14.48
N GLU A 176 -8.19 -6.18 14.06
CA GLU A 176 -7.32 -5.82 12.94
C GLU A 176 -7.54 -6.76 11.75
N HIS A 177 -7.34 -6.23 10.53
CA HIS A 177 -7.30 -7.04 9.31
C HIS A 177 -5.86 -7.33 8.92
N GLN A 178 -5.54 -8.60 8.68
CA GLN A 178 -4.25 -9.01 8.15
C GLN A 178 -4.35 -9.19 6.63
N VAL A 179 -3.40 -8.59 5.90
CA VAL A 179 -3.34 -8.66 4.43
C VAL A 179 -2.25 -9.66 4.05
N PHE A 180 -2.66 -10.74 3.41
CA PHE A 180 -1.78 -11.78 2.90
C PHE A 180 -1.72 -11.72 1.37
N ARG A 181 -0.55 -12.04 0.83
CA ARG A 181 -0.38 -12.32 -0.60
C ARG A 181 -0.26 -13.82 -0.77
N LYS A 182 -1.10 -14.44 -1.60
CA LYS A 182 -0.91 -15.83 -2.04
C LYS A 182 0.40 -15.90 -2.80
N SER A 183 1.44 -16.47 -2.19
CA SER A 183 2.65 -16.80 -2.93
C SER A 183 2.29 -17.86 -3.96
N LYS A 184 2.58 -17.61 -5.23
CA LYS A 184 2.65 -18.72 -6.19
C LYS A 184 3.78 -19.61 -5.68
N THR A 185 3.44 -20.76 -5.10
CA THR A 185 4.41 -21.81 -4.84
C THR A 185 4.93 -22.24 -6.20
N THR A 186 6.07 -21.69 -6.60
CA THR A 186 6.78 -22.17 -7.77
C THR A 186 7.23 -23.57 -7.41
N ALA A 187 6.59 -24.58 -8.00
CA ALA A 187 7.06 -25.96 -7.87
C ALA A 187 8.54 -25.99 -8.29
N PRO A 188 9.43 -26.66 -7.53
CA PRO A 188 10.81 -26.85 -7.96
C PRO A 188 10.76 -27.57 -9.31
N ARG A 189 11.38 -26.94 -10.31
CA ARG A 189 11.63 -27.58 -11.62
C ARG A 189 12.75 -28.59 -11.49
#